data_AF-W6YCD9-F1
#
_entry.id   AF-W6YCD9-F1
#
_cell.length_a   1.000
_cell.length_b   1.000
_cell.length_c   1.000
_cell.angle_alpha   90.00
_cell.angle_beta   90.00
_cell.angle_gamma   90.00
#
_symmetry.space_group_name_H-M   'P 1'
#
loop_
_entity.id
_entity.type
_entity.pdbx_description
1 polymer ?
#
loop_
_entity_poly.entity_id
_entity_poly.type
_entity_poly.pdbx_seq_one_letter_code
_entity_poly.pdbx_strand_id
1 'polypeptide(L)'
;MPHKTKTRHHCSGQNGWVGDISPGNCNKSGNGSHCTKHQMLCEGGCGAWHLKNQSGCQQSIARKEAEERRQRAERQRLKEEEEKSKDEDFFNPGKERKKPRKKDSDTNAGAAAA
;
A
#
# COMPACT_ATOMS: atom_id res chain seq x y z
N MET A 1 -15.01 0.35 38.96
CA MET A 1 -16.05 -0.01 37.98
C MET A 1 -15.48 -1.07 37.05
N PRO A 2 -15.92 -2.35 37.08
CA PRO A 2 -15.40 -3.34 36.14
C PRO A 2 -15.89 -3.00 34.72
N HIS A 3 -14.94 -2.78 33.80
CA HIS A 3 -15.23 -2.59 32.39
C HIS A 3 -15.92 -3.85 31.85
N LYS A 4 -17.21 -3.75 31.51
CA LYS A 4 -17.95 -4.80 30.80
C LYS A 4 -17.41 -4.89 29.36
N THR A 5 -16.28 -5.55 29.18
CA THR A 5 -15.71 -5.92 27.86
C THR A 5 -16.46 -7.10 27.24
N LYS A 6 -17.78 -7.20 27.47
CA LYS A 6 -18.60 -8.13 26.69
C LYS A 6 -18.63 -7.55 25.28
N THR A 7 -17.91 -8.18 24.36
CA THR A 7 -18.02 -7.94 22.92
C THR A 7 -19.50 -7.80 22.60
N ARG A 8 -19.97 -6.55 22.38
CA ARG A 8 -21.38 -6.29 22.07
C ARG A 8 -21.66 -7.09 20.82
N HIS A 9 -22.58 -8.04 20.93
CA HIS A 9 -23.06 -8.71 19.74
C HIS A 9 -23.69 -7.65 18.85
N HIS A 10 -23.14 -7.47 17.66
CA HIS A 10 -23.55 -6.43 16.74
C HIS A 10 -24.97 -6.68 16.20
N CYS A 11 -25.46 -7.93 16.17
CA CYS A 11 -26.77 -8.23 15.63
C CYS A 11 -27.88 -7.81 16.60
N SER A 12 -28.66 -6.80 16.20
CA SER A 12 -29.90 -6.38 16.86
C SER A 12 -30.88 -7.55 17.05
N GLY A 13 -30.77 -8.57 16.18
CA GLY A 13 -31.57 -9.79 16.21
C GLY A 13 -31.29 -10.71 17.39
N GLN A 14 -30.24 -10.52 18.20
CA GLN A 14 -30.03 -11.39 19.37
C GLN A 14 -31.09 -11.20 20.45
N ASN A 15 -31.59 -9.97 20.63
CA ASN A 15 -32.50 -9.62 21.72
C ASN A 15 -33.94 -9.36 21.24
N GLY A 16 -34.23 -9.54 19.96
CA GLY A 16 -35.54 -9.23 19.38
C GLY A 16 -35.62 -9.61 17.91
N TRP A 17 -36.81 -9.45 17.34
CA TRP A 17 -37.04 -9.63 15.91
C TRP A 17 -36.43 -8.48 15.11
N VAL A 18 -35.87 -8.79 13.94
CA VAL A 18 -35.40 -7.80 12.98
C VAL A 18 -36.07 -8.09 11.64
N GLY A 19 -37.13 -7.34 11.32
CA GLY A 19 -38.04 -7.70 10.22
C GLY A 19 -38.58 -9.11 10.43
N ASP A 20 -38.40 -9.99 9.45
CA ASP A 20 -38.83 -11.39 9.49
C ASP A 20 -37.78 -12.34 10.09
N ILE A 21 -36.67 -11.82 10.62
CA ILE A 21 -35.59 -12.64 11.19
C ILE A 21 -35.86 -12.87 12.67
N SER A 22 -36.12 -14.14 13.02
CA SER A 22 -36.32 -14.57 14.39
C SER A 22 -35.04 -14.47 15.24
N PRO A 23 -35.17 -14.25 16.56
CA PRO A 23 -34.03 -14.05 17.45
C PRO A 23 -33.12 -15.27 17.65
N GLY A 24 -33.55 -16.45 17.18
CA GLY A 24 -32.81 -17.70 17.30
C GLY A 24 -31.62 -17.86 16.36
N ASN A 25 -31.37 -16.93 15.43
CA ASN A 25 -30.29 -17.05 14.43
C ASN A 25 -28.89 -16.64 14.96
N CYS A 26 -28.76 -16.36 16.26
CA CYS A 26 -27.50 -15.98 16.89
C CYS A 26 -26.97 -17.14 17.75
N ASN A 27 -25.89 -17.77 17.29
CA ASN A 27 -25.20 -18.84 18.01
C ASN A 27 -24.24 -18.24 19.05
N LYS A 28 -24.37 -18.65 20.30
CA LYS A 28 -23.42 -18.30 21.36
C LYS A 28 -22.32 -19.35 21.41
N SER A 29 -21.08 -18.95 21.17
CA SER A 29 -19.89 -19.79 21.37
C SER A 29 -19.05 -19.23 22.51
N GLY A 30 -18.14 -20.03 23.07
CA GLY A 30 -17.19 -19.56 24.09
C GLY A 30 -16.32 -18.38 23.62
N ASN A 31 -16.16 -18.23 22.30
CA ASN A 31 -15.40 -17.15 21.66
C ASN A 31 -16.27 -15.95 21.23
N GLY A 32 -17.53 -15.89 21.68
CA GLY A 32 -18.48 -14.83 21.37
C GLY A 32 -19.74 -15.33 20.68
N SER A 33 -20.75 -14.45 20.57
CA SER A 33 -21.95 -14.74 19.80
C SER A 33 -21.77 -14.33 18.34
N HIS A 34 -22.13 -15.23 17.42
CA HIS A 34 -22.10 -14.99 15.98
C HIS A 34 -23.45 -15.29 15.33
N CYS A 35 -23.79 -14.55 14.28
CA CYS A 35 -25.03 -14.77 13.52
C CYS A 35 -24.69 -15.47 12.21
N THR A 36 -25.22 -16.67 11.98
CA THR A 36 -24.96 -17.47 10.76
C THR A 36 -25.46 -16.80 9.48
N LYS A 37 -26.47 -15.91 9.60
CA LYS A 37 -26.98 -15.13 8.48
C LYS A 37 -26.05 -13.99 8.08
N HIS A 38 -25.58 -13.20 9.04
CA HIS A 38 -24.84 -11.96 8.76
C HIS A 38 -23.33 -12.12 8.81
N GLN A 39 -22.83 -13.12 9.53
CA GLN A 39 -21.41 -13.31 9.76
C GLN A 39 -20.93 -14.59 9.09
N MET A 40 -19.67 -14.58 8.69
CA MET A 40 -18.93 -15.72 8.16
C MET A 40 -17.52 -15.75 8.73
N LEU A 41 -16.91 -16.92 8.70
CA LEU A 41 -15.50 -17.07 9.03
C LEU A 41 -14.65 -16.38 7.97
N CYS A 42 -13.57 -15.74 8.41
CA CYS A 42 -12.69 -15.06 7.50
C CYS A 42 -11.90 -16.04 6.63
N GLU A 43 -12.03 -15.85 5.32
CA GLU A 43 -11.30 -16.59 4.29
C GLU A 43 -9.78 -16.35 4.36
N GLY A 44 -9.33 -15.25 4.98
CA GLY A 44 -7.92 -14.94 5.18
C GLY A 44 -7.18 -15.83 6.19
N GLY A 45 -7.84 -16.88 6.70
CA GLY A 45 -7.28 -17.83 7.67
C GLY A 45 -7.12 -17.29 9.08
N CYS A 46 -7.60 -16.08 9.37
CA CYS A 46 -7.44 -15.42 10.68
C CYS A 46 -8.31 -16.07 11.78
N GLY A 47 -9.23 -16.99 11.43
CA GLY A 47 -10.18 -17.60 12.37
C GLY A 47 -11.22 -16.65 12.96
N ALA A 48 -11.14 -15.36 12.64
CA ALA A 48 -12.10 -14.35 13.10
C ALA A 48 -13.36 -14.32 12.23
N TRP A 49 -14.46 -13.87 12.82
CA TRP A 49 -15.72 -13.66 12.12
C TRP A 49 -15.80 -12.22 11.57
N HIS A 50 -16.33 -12.07 10.36
CA HIS A 50 -16.70 -10.77 9.80
C HIS A 50 -18.07 -10.82 9.17
N LEU A 51 -18.63 -9.67 8.82
CA LEU A 51 -19.90 -9.60 8.12
C LEU A 51 -19.74 -10.08 6.68
N LYS A 52 -20.76 -10.77 6.13
CA LYS A 52 -20.75 -11.28 4.75
C LYS A 52 -20.66 -10.18 3.69
N ASN A 53 -21.07 -8.95 4.03
CA ASN A 53 -20.93 -7.79 3.16
C ASN A 53 -19.54 -7.13 3.23
N GLN A 54 -18.65 -7.60 4.11
CA GLN A 54 -17.27 -7.13 4.21
C GLN A 54 -16.34 -8.09 3.49
N SER A 55 -15.29 -7.55 2.87
CA SER A 55 -14.27 -8.31 2.13
C SER A 55 -13.32 -9.13 3.01
N GLY A 56 -13.39 -8.99 4.35
CA GLY A 56 -12.61 -9.77 5.28
C GLY A 56 -12.69 -9.29 6.73
N CYS A 57 -12.04 -10.02 7.64
CA CYS A 57 -11.84 -9.57 9.02
C CYS A 57 -10.99 -8.30 9.05
N GLN A 58 -11.22 -7.41 10.03
CA GLN A 58 -10.48 -6.15 10.16
C GLN A 58 -8.95 -6.37 10.16
N GLN A 59 -8.48 -7.46 10.76
CA GLN A 59 -7.06 -7.84 10.73
C GLN A 59 -6.57 -8.19 9.32
N SER A 60 -7.34 -8.97 8.55
CA SER A 60 -6.99 -9.31 7.16
C SER A 60 -7.02 -8.10 6.26
N ILE A 61 -7.97 -7.19 6.46
CA ILE A 61 -8.05 -5.91 5.75
C ILE A 61 -6.81 -5.07 6.07
N ALA A 62 -6.48 -4.88 7.34
CA ALA A 62 -5.30 -4.13 7.77
C ALA A 62 -3.99 -4.74 7.23
N ARG A 63 -3.89 -6.07 7.17
CA ARG A 63 -2.74 -6.76 6.58
C ARG A 63 -2.60 -6.43 5.09
N LYS A 64 -3.70 -6.50 4.33
CA LYS A 64 -3.73 -6.16 2.90
C LYS A 64 -3.35 -4.69 2.68
N GLU A 65 -3.92 -3.78 3.45
CA GLU A 65 -3.59 -2.34 3.38
C GLU A 65 -2.12 -2.07 3.71
N ALA A 66 -1.55 -2.75 4.71
CA ALA A 66 -0.14 -2.62 5.05
C ALA A 66 0.78 -3.16 3.94
N GLU A 67 0.39 -4.24 3.27
CA GLU A 67 1.12 -4.77 2.12
C GLU A 67 1.04 -3.83 0.92
N GLU A 68 -0.14 -3.31 0.60
CA GLU A 68 -0.31 -2.33 -0.47
C GLU A 68 0.51 -1.05 -0.21
N ARG A 69 0.53 -0.56 1.03
CA ARG A 69 1.35 0.58 1.43
C ARG A 69 2.84 0.32 1.20
N ARG A 70 3.32 -0.88 1.53
CA ARG A 70 4.72 -1.28 1.29
C ARG A 70 5.04 -1.32 -0.21
N GLN A 71 4.19 -1.95 -1.02
CA GLN A 71 4.37 -2.00 -2.47
C GLN A 71 4.30 -0.61 -3.13
N ARG A 72 3.53 0.32 -2.58
CA ARG A 72 3.47 1.70 -3.06
C ARG A 72 4.77 2.46 -2.73
N ALA A 73 5.26 2.31 -1.50
CA ALA A 73 6.52 2.91 -1.08
C ALA A 73 7.71 2.37 -1.91
N GLU A 74 7.76 1.07 -2.17
CA GLU A 74 8.81 0.47 -3.00
C GLU A 74 8.77 1.00 -4.44
N ARG A 75 7.58 1.09 -5.04
CA ARG A 75 7.42 1.69 -6.39
C ARG A 75 7.80 3.16 -6.43
N GLN A 76 7.58 3.93 -5.36
CA GLN A 76 8.02 5.32 -5.29
C GLN A 76 9.54 5.41 -5.19
N ARG A 77 10.16 4.59 -4.33
CA ARG A 77 11.62 4.54 -4.19
C ARG A 77 12.33 4.19 -5.49
N LEU A 78 11.81 3.22 -6.25
CA LEU A 78 12.37 2.87 -7.56
C LEU A 78 12.29 4.03 -8.56
N LYS A 79 11.19 4.79 -8.56
CA LYS A 79 11.05 5.98 -9.41
C LYS A 79 12.03 7.09 -9.00
N GLU A 80 12.17 7.34 -7.70
CA GLU A 80 13.11 8.33 -7.16
C GLU A 80 14.56 7.95 -7.46
N GLU A 81 14.93 6.67 -7.34
CA GLU A 81 16.26 6.18 -7.69
C GLU A 81 16.53 6.31 -9.20
N GLU A 82 15.53 6.03 -10.05
CA GLU A 82 15.64 6.24 -11.50
C GLU A 82 15.78 7.73 -11.86
N GLU A 83 14.97 8.62 -11.29
CA GLU A 83 15.07 10.06 -11.51
C GLU A 83 16.40 10.62 -11.03
N LYS A 84 16.85 10.20 -9.83
CA LYS A 84 18.15 10.60 -9.30
C LYS A 84 19.31 10.16 -10.19
N SER A 85 19.25 8.97 -10.78
CA SER A 85 20.29 8.51 -11.71
C SER A 85 20.36 9.37 -12.97
N LYS A 86 19.21 9.82 -13.50
CA LYS A 86 19.13 10.72 -14.66
C LYS A 86 19.67 12.11 -14.35
N ASP A 87 19.39 12.63 -13.16
CA ASP A 87 19.89 13.93 -12.71
C ASP A 87 21.41 13.91 -12.50
N GLU A 88 21.96 12.86 -11.90
CA GLU A 88 23.42 12.67 -11.78
C GLU A 88 24.09 12.60 -13.16
N ASP A 89 23.52 11.86 -14.11
CA ASP A 89 24.04 11.82 -15.50
C ASP A 89 23.92 13.18 -16.22
N PHE A 90 22.90 13.99 -15.88
CA PHE A 90 22.70 15.31 -16.44
C PHE A 90 23.69 16.34 -15.88
N PHE A 91 23.91 16.36 -14.56
CA PHE A 91 24.82 17.30 -13.89
C PHE A 91 26.29 16.88 -13.99
N ASN A 92 26.58 15.57 -14.08
CA ASN A 92 27.93 15.02 -14.26
C ASN A 92 28.04 14.21 -15.57
N PRO A 93 27.92 14.87 -16.73
CA PRO A 93 28.05 14.17 -18.00
C PRO A 93 29.46 13.57 -18.14
N GLY A 94 29.52 12.30 -18.59
CA GLY A 94 30.76 11.58 -18.81
C GLY A 94 31.78 12.36 -19.65
N LYS A 95 33.07 12.19 -19.34
CA LYS A 95 34.21 12.94 -19.92
C LYS A 95 34.26 12.89 -21.47
N GLU A 96 33.59 11.93 -22.09
CA GLU A 96 33.50 11.77 -23.55
C GLU A 96 32.65 12.85 -24.25
N ARG A 97 31.79 13.58 -23.53
CA ARG A 97 31.02 14.69 -24.11
C ARG A 97 31.81 16.01 -24.20
N LYS A 98 33.11 16.01 -23.88
CA LYS A 98 33.97 17.19 -24.07
C LYS A 98 34.10 17.49 -25.57
N LYS A 99 33.37 18.52 -26.00
CA LYS A 99 33.42 19.15 -27.33
C LYS A 99 34.89 19.22 -27.81
N PRO A 100 35.24 18.66 -28.98
CA PRO A 100 36.57 18.84 -29.53
C PRO A 100 36.84 20.33 -29.67
N ARG A 101 37.81 20.85 -28.92
CA ARG A 101 38.30 22.22 -29.11
C ARG A 101 38.85 22.27 -30.54
N LYS A 102 38.13 22.93 -31.46
CA LYS A 102 38.75 23.41 -32.71
C LYS A 102 39.94 24.27 -32.27
N LYS A 103 41.13 23.80 -32.58
CA LYS A 103 42.38 24.55 -32.39
C LYS A 103 42.41 25.55 -33.53
N ASP A 104 42.11 26.82 -33.22
CA ASP A 104 42.33 27.92 -34.15
C ASP A 104 43.82 27.92 -34.49
N SER A 105 44.16 27.49 -35.69
CA SER A 105 45.49 27.67 -36.27
C SER A 105 45.56 29.10 -36.78
N ASP A 106 46.01 30.00 -35.91
CA ASP A 106 46.59 31.29 -36.30
C ASP A 106 47.82 31.01 -37.17
N THR A 107 47.62 31.02 -38.49
CA THR A 107 48.70 31.03 -39.45
C THR A 107 49.28 32.45 -39.46
N ASN A 108 50.26 32.66 -38.58
CA ASN A 108 51.15 33.81 -38.56
C ASN A 108 51.94 33.85 -39.88
N ALA A 109 51.41 34.55 -40.88
CA ALA A 109 52.13 34.86 -42.11
C ALA A 109 52.90 36.18 -41.90
N GLY A 110 53.95 36.10 -41.09
CA GLY A 110 54.97 37.13 -40.96
C GLY A 110 56.23 36.74 -41.72
N ALA A 111 56.59 37.60 -42.68
CA ALA A 111 57.94 37.86 -43.19
C ALA A 111 58.52 37.01 -44.34
N ALA A 112 59.16 37.79 -45.24
CA ALA A 112 60.19 37.48 -46.23
C ALA A 112 59.68 37.43 -47.68
N ALA A 113 60.32 38.03 -48.68
CA ALA A 113 61.40 39.01 -48.79
C ALA A 113 61.54 39.29 -50.31
N ALA A 114 62.07 40.47 -50.64
CA ALA A 114 62.61 40.90 -51.95
C ALA A 114 61.60 41.28 -53.05
#